data_AF-A0A954G688-F1
#
_entry.id   AF-A0A954G688-F1
#
_cell.length_a   1.000
_cell.length_b   1.000
_cell.length_c   1.000
_cell.angle_alpha   90.00
_cell.angle_beta   90.00
_cell.angle_gamma   90.00
#
_symmetry.space_group_name_H-M   'P 1'
#
loop_
_entity.id
_entity.type
_entity.pdbx_description
1 polymer ?
#
loop_
_entity_poly.entity_id
_entity_poly.type
_entity_poly.pdbx_seq_one_letter_code
_entity_poly.pdbx_strand_id
1 'polypeptide(L)'
;MSEFSSQFNRPARFIEDFERLLTTLSEASQDVDSEQQWPAAAWEALKQAGVLSWNVPLEFGGADLNSVEMTYGYIRLAEACLTTTFVLTQFN
;
A
#
# COMPACT_ATOMS: atom_id res chain seq x y z
N MET A 1 -9.20 -6.77 18.84
CA MET A 1 -8.52 -8.07 18.69
C MET A 1 -7.72 -8.21 17.37
N SER A 2 -7.62 -7.19 16.51
CA SER A 2 -6.99 -7.32 15.16
C SER A 2 -5.51 -6.93 15.10
N GLU A 3 -5.10 -5.84 15.77
CA GLU A 3 -3.73 -5.28 15.64
C GLU A 3 -2.61 -6.23 16.12
N PHE A 4 -2.90 -7.08 17.11
CA PHE A 4 -1.90 -8.00 17.67
C PHE A 4 -1.49 -9.09 16.68
N SER A 5 -2.33 -9.46 15.70
CA SER A 5 -2.05 -10.58 14.79
C SER A 5 -1.17 -10.18 13.60
N SER A 6 -1.30 -8.94 13.10
CA SER A 6 -0.57 -8.50 11.89
C SER A 6 0.93 -8.28 12.12
N GLN A 7 1.36 -8.10 13.38
CA GLN A 7 2.77 -7.96 13.74
C GLN A 7 3.54 -9.30 13.75
N PHE A 8 2.89 -10.42 14.12
CA PHE A 8 3.58 -11.70 14.27
C PHE A 8 4.02 -12.37 12.96
N ASN A 9 3.55 -11.88 11.81
CA ASN A 9 3.88 -12.45 10.51
C ASN A 9 4.23 -11.39 9.45
N ARG A 10 4.73 -10.22 9.89
CA ARG A 10 5.12 -9.13 8.99
C ARG A 10 6.38 -9.52 8.19
N PRO A 11 6.33 -9.55 6.85
CA PRO A 11 7.51 -9.78 6.02
C PRO A 11 8.56 -8.67 6.20
N ALA A 12 9.84 -9.03 6.08
CA ALA A 12 10.97 -8.15 6.43
C ALA A 12 11.02 -6.84 5.62
N ARG A 13 10.44 -6.81 4.41
CA ARG A 13 10.42 -5.64 3.52
C ARG A 13 9.50 -4.51 4.01
N PHE A 14 8.54 -4.79 4.87
CA PHE A 14 7.57 -3.80 5.35
C PHE A 14 8.09 -3.09 6.61
N ILE A 15 8.98 -2.12 6.42
CA ILE A 15 9.67 -1.39 7.49
C ILE A 15 9.00 -0.04 7.82
N GLU A 16 9.67 0.84 8.57
CA GLU A 16 9.12 2.12 9.04
C GLU A 16 8.55 2.99 7.90
N ASP A 17 9.21 3.02 6.74
CA ASP A 17 8.71 3.79 5.58
C ASP A 17 7.36 3.28 5.07
N PHE A 18 7.10 1.96 5.17
CA PHE A 18 5.80 1.41 4.84
C PHE A 18 4.74 1.82 5.86
N GLU A 19 5.05 1.82 7.15
CA GLU A 19 4.11 2.30 8.17
C GLU A 19 3.80 3.80 7.99
N ARG A 20 4.80 4.61 7.58
CA ARG A 20 4.60 6.02 7.23
C ARG A 20 3.65 6.18 6.04
N LEU A 21 3.80 5.35 5.01
CA LEU A 21 2.87 5.30 3.88
C LEU A 21 1.45 5.01 4.36
N LEU A 22 1.26 4.02 5.23
CA LEU A 22 -0.07 3.68 5.75
C LEU A 22 -0.71 4.87 6.49
N THR A 23 0.05 5.59 7.30
CA THR A 23 -0.42 6.83 7.94
C THR A 23 -0.85 7.86 6.90
N THR A 24 -0.01 8.13 5.91
CA THR A 24 -0.33 9.09 4.83
C THR A 24 -1.60 8.71 4.06
N LEU A 25 -1.78 7.43 3.75
CA LEU A 25 -2.99 6.96 3.05
C LEU A 25 -4.25 7.08 3.93
N SER A 26 -4.12 6.81 5.23
CA SER A 26 -5.23 6.95 6.17
C SER A 26 -5.65 8.41 6.30
N GLU A 27 -4.69 9.33 6.43
CA GLU A 27 -4.96 10.78 6.48
C GLU A 27 -5.60 11.28 5.18
N ALA A 28 -5.09 10.86 4.01
CA ALA A 28 -5.65 11.24 2.72
C ALA A 28 -7.09 10.73 2.51
N SER A 29 -7.46 9.61 3.14
CA SER A 29 -8.82 9.05 3.06
C SER A 29 -9.87 9.83 3.87
N GLN A 30 -9.43 10.68 4.80
CA GLN A 30 -10.32 11.46 5.66
C GLN A 30 -10.71 12.82 5.05
N ASP A 31 -10.10 13.19 3.92
CA ASP A 31 -10.43 14.42 3.21
C ASP A 31 -11.79 14.26 2.50
N VAL A 32 -12.83 14.88 3.07
CA VAL A 32 -14.23 14.75 2.64
C VAL A 32 -14.48 15.30 1.23
N ASP A 33 -13.66 16.27 0.78
CA ASP A 33 -13.76 16.82 -0.58
C ASP A 33 -13.11 15.89 -1.64
N SER A 34 -12.40 14.85 -1.20
CA SER A 34 -11.67 13.93 -2.08
C SER A 34 -12.53 12.83 -2.71
N GLU A 35 -13.75 12.56 -2.21
CA GLU A 35 -14.58 11.42 -2.65
C GLU A 35 -14.93 11.44 -4.14
N GLN A 36 -14.88 12.62 -4.78
CA GLN A 36 -15.18 12.81 -6.21
C GLN A 36 -13.94 13.20 -7.04
N GLN A 37 -12.77 13.25 -6.42
CA GLN A 37 -11.53 13.70 -7.04
C GLN A 37 -10.52 12.56 -7.19
N TRP A 38 -9.67 12.66 -8.20
CA TRP A 38 -8.53 11.75 -8.33
C TRP A 38 -7.61 11.88 -7.10
N PRO A 39 -7.24 10.78 -6.41
CA PRO A 39 -6.47 10.83 -5.17
C PRO A 39 -4.97 11.00 -5.46
N ALA A 40 -4.59 12.16 -6.02
CA ALA A 40 -3.23 12.44 -6.49
C ALA A 40 -2.16 12.27 -5.39
N ALA A 41 -2.44 12.74 -4.18
CA ALA A 41 -1.52 12.64 -3.05
C ALA A 41 -1.28 11.19 -2.62
N ALA A 42 -2.34 10.38 -2.54
CA ALA A 42 -2.23 8.96 -2.22
C ALA A 42 -1.45 8.20 -3.28
N TRP A 43 -1.70 8.50 -4.57
CA TRP A 43 -0.99 7.86 -5.67
C TRP A 43 0.51 8.22 -5.70
N GLU A 44 0.86 9.47 -5.45
CA GLU A 44 2.26 9.90 -5.36
C GLU A 44 2.96 9.27 -4.16
N ALA A 45 2.28 9.12 -3.01
CA ALA A 45 2.82 8.40 -1.86
C ALA A 45 3.09 6.92 -2.19
N LEU A 46 2.17 6.23 -2.86
CA LEU A 46 2.37 4.85 -3.32
C LEU A 46 3.59 4.71 -4.23
N LYS A 47 3.76 5.65 -5.17
CA LYS A 47 4.89 5.69 -6.10
C LYS A 47 6.21 5.88 -5.36
N GLN A 48 6.29 6.83 -4.44
CA GLN A 48 7.50 7.10 -3.65
C GLN A 48 7.90 5.91 -2.77
N ALA A 49 6.91 5.18 -2.25
CA ALA A 49 7.13 3.97 -1.48
C ALA A 49 7.43 2.72 -2.34
N GLY A 50 7.50 2.85 -3.67
CA GLY A 50 7.80 1.74 -4.57
C GLY A 50 6.69 0.69 -4.69
N VAL A 51 5.45 1.01 -4.29
CA VAL A 51 4.33 0.07 -4.34
C VAL A 51 3.96 -0.30 -5.77
N LEU A 52 4.10 0.64 -6.70
CA LEU A 52 3.76 0.46 -8.11
C LEU A 52 4.68 -0.53 -8.86
N SER A 53 5.76 -0.99 -8.23
CA SER A 53 6.70 -1.95 -8.80
C SER A 53 6.63 -3.33 -8.16
N TRP A 54 5.66 -3.60 -7.29
CA TRP A 54 5.59 -4.86 -6.53
C TRP A 54 5.43 -6.10 -7.40
N ASN A 55 4.61 -6.03 -8.45
CA ASN A 55 4.35 -7.12 -9.39
C ASN A 55 5.32 -7.13 -10.60
N VAL A 56 6.29 -6.21 -10.62
CA VAL A 56 7.27 -6.11 -11.71
C VAL A 56 8.48 -6.98 -11.37
N PRO A 57 8.97 -7.84 -12.29
CA PRO A 57 10.18 -8.63 -12.10
C PRO A 57 11.44 -7.80 -11.84
N LEU A 58 12.41 -8.36 -11.11
CA LEU A 58 13.69 -7.70 -10.81
C LEU A 58 14.47 -7.30 -12.06
N GLU A 59 14.42 -8.10 -13.13
CA GLU A 59 15.12 -7.83 -14.40
C GLU A 59 14.65 -6.56 -15.11
N PHE A 60 13.44 -6.06 -14.77
CA PHE A 60 12.91 -4.79 -15.26
C PHE A 60 12.99 -3.66 -14.21
N GLY A 61 13.74 -3.87 -13.12
CA GLY A 61 13.87 -2.91 -12.03
C GLY A 61 12.71 -2.91 -11.05
N GLY A 62 11.87 -3.95 -11.07
CA GLY A 62 10.78 -4.12 -10.13
C GLY A 62 11.23 -4.65 -8.76
N ALA A 63 10.26 -4.97 -7.90
CA ALA A 63 10.53 -5.47 -6.57
C ALA A 63 10.36 -6.99 -6.44
N ASP A 64 9.66 -7.64 -7.39
CA ASP A 64 9.41 -9.09 -7.45
C ASP A 64 8.96 -9.66 -6.11
N LEU A 65 7.93 -9.04 -5.52
CA LEU A 65 7.37 -9.52 -4.26
C LEU A 65 6.72 -10.88 -4.49
N ASN A 66 6.92 -11.80 -3.54
CA ASN A 66 6.18 -13.05 -3.58
C ASN A 66 4.72 -12.85 -3.13
N SER A 67 3.88 -13.86 -3.36
CA SER A 67 2.44 -13.77 -3.08
C SER A 67 2.09 -13.50 -1.61
N VAL A 68 2.92 -13.96 -0.65
CA VAL A 68 2.71 -13.69 0.79
C VAL A 68 3.00 -12.23 1.09
N GLU A 69 4.09 -11.70 0.54
CA GLU A 69 4.46 -10.28 0.68
C GLU A 69 3.40 -9.37 0.06
N MET A 70 2.99 -9.64 -1.18
CA MET A 70 1.94 -8.85 -1.86
C MET A 70 0.62 -8.87 -1.07
N THR A 71 0.20 -10.05 -0.61
CA THR A 71 -1.05 -10.20 0.14
C THR A 71 -0.99 -9.43 1.47
N TYR A 72 0.11 -9.54 2.20
CA TYR A 72 0.31 -8.76 3.43
C TYR A 72 0.24 -7.25 3.14
N GLY A 73 0.97 -6.79 2.12
CA GLY A 73 1.00 -5.39 1.71
C GLY A 73 -0.40 -4.87 1.36
N TYR A 74 -1.16 -5.59 0.53
CA TYR A 74 -2.51 -5.18 0.14
C TYR A 74 -3.49 -5.17 1.30
N ILE A 75 -3.42 -6.11 2.24
CA ILE A 75 -4.26 -6.08 3.44
C ILE A 75 -3.98 -4.81 4.24
N ARG A 76 -2.70 -4.49 4.51
CA ARG A 76 -2.32 -3.30 5.27
C ARG A 76 -2.69 -2.00 4.54
N LEU A 77 -2.49 -1.93 3.23
CA LEU A 77 -2.91 -0.79 2.40
C LEU A 77 -4.44 -0.61 2.43
N ALA A 78 -5.20 -1.71 2.34
CA ALA A 78 -6.67 -1.67 2.37
C ALA A 78 -7.21 -1.24 3.73
N GLU A 79 -6.56 -1.63 4.83
CA GLU A 79 -6.87 -1.14 6.18
C GLU A 79 -6.66 0.38 6.30
N ALA A 80 -5.65 0.93 5.63
CA ALA A 80 -5.38 2.37 5.62
C ALA A 80 -6.33 3.16 4.70
N CYS A 81 -6.52 2.69 3.47
CA CYS A 81 -7.44 3.28 2.49
C CYS A 81 -7.91 2.23 1.48
N LEU A 82 -9.15 1.74 1.65
CA LEU A 82 -9.72 0.71 0.80
C LEU A 82 -9.83 1.13 -0.66
N THR A 83 -10.33 2.34 -0.95
CA THR A 83 -10.54 2.83 -2.32
C THR A 83 -9.23 2.93 -3.09
N THR A 84 -8.19 3.51 -2.48
CA THR A 84 -6.86 3.61 -3.09
C THR A 84 -6.30 2.22 -3.41
N THR A 85 -6.43 1.29 -2.47
CA THR A 85 -5.95 -0.09 -2.66
C THR A 85 -6.73 -0.82 -3.74
N PHE A 86 -8.05 -0.60 -3.82
CA PHE A 86 -8.88 -1.16 -4.88
C PHE A 86 -8.44 -0.67 -6.26
N VAL A 87 -8.17 0.62 -6.42
CA VAL A 87 -7.67 1.19 -7.68
C VAL A 87 -6.31 0.60 -8.04
N LEU A 88 -5.37 0.55 -7.08
CA LEU A 88 -4.04 -0.03 -7.27
C LEU A 88 -4.10 -1.47 -7.83
N THR A 89 -4.95 -2.32 -7.26
CA THR A 89 -5.05 -3.73 -7.66
C THR A 89 -5.70 -3.95 -9.03
N GLN A 90 -6.29 -2.92 -9.65
CA GLN A 90 -6.77 -3.03 -11.04
C GLN A 90 -5.63 -2.97 -12.07
N PHE A 91 -4.46 -2.47 -11.66
CA PHE A 91 -3.27 -2.35 -12.51
C PHE A 91 -2.19 -3.39 -12.18
N ASN A 92 -2.36 -4.14 -11.09
CA ASN A 92 -1.35 -5.06 -10.55
C ASN A 92 -1.66 -6.54 -10.74
#